data_AF-X1GQF2-F1
#
_entry.id   AF-X1GQF2-F1
#
_cell.length_a   1.000
_cell.length_b   1.000
_cell.length_c   1.000
_cell.angle_alpha   90.00
_cell.angle_beta   90.00
_cell.angle_gamma   90.00
#
_symmetry.space_group_name_H-M   'P 1'
#
loop_
_entity.id
_entity.type
_entity.pdbx_description
1 polymer ?
#
loop_
_entity_poly.entity_id
_entity_poly.type
_entity_poly.pdbx_seq_one_letter_code
_entity_poly.pdbx_strand_id
1 'polypeptide(L)'
;MKRLVTMGRGGSGKTTFVALMTKYFIEKGETPILLIDADSDQNLSEMLGVDLKEDGKKTVSELLVETFLEGGGTTVGVPPSKRIESKIWELGLYEGENFDFMAIGTKFIEGC
;
A
#
# COMPACT_ATOMS: atom_id res chain seq x y z
N MET A 1 18.18 -6.88 6.23
CA MET A 1 17.01 -5.99 6.06
C MET A 1 16.33 -5.84 7.42
N LYS A 2 16.28 -4.63 7.97
CA LYS A 2 15.53 -4.37 9.22
C LYS A 2 14.04 -4.24 8.88
N ARG A 3 13.16 -4.81 9.69
CA ARG A 3 11.71 -4.69 9.52
C ARG A 3 11.10 -4.23 10.83
N LEU A 4 10.18 -3.27 10.74
CA LEU A 4 9.42 -2.76 11.87
C LEU A 4 7.95 -3.05 11.60
N VAL A 5 7.24 -3.58 12.60
CA VAL A 5 5.81 -3.87 12.51
C VAL A 5 5.15 -3.17 13.69
N THR A 6 4.20 -2.27 13.39
CA THR A 6 3.48 -1.51 14.40
C THR A 6 2.06 -2.07 14.53
N MET A 7 1.71 -2.56 15.71
CA MET A 7 0.40 -3.14 16.02
C MET A 7 -0.21 -2.49 17.27
N GLY A 8 -1.53 -2.50 17.37
CA GLY A 8 -2.26 -1.87 18.47
C GLY A 8 -3.74 -1.68 18.15
N ARG A 9 -4.53 -1.30 19.16
CA ARG A 9 -5.97 -1.03 19.00
C ARG A 9 -6.22 0.23 18.15
N GLY A 10 -7.43 0.39 17.65
CA GLY A 10 -7.88 1.65 17.05
C GLY A 10 -7.65 2.82 18.00
N GLY A 11 -7.11 3.93 17.50
CA GLY A 11 -6.81 5.12 18.30
C GLY A 11 -5.52 5.07 19.15
N SER A 12 -4.71 4.00 19.09
CA SER A 12 -3.47 3.91 19.90
C SER A 12 -2.27 4.68 19.32
N GLY A 13 -2.46 5.50 18.29
CA GLY A 13 -1.41 6.33 17.68
C GLY A 13 -0.45 5.61 16.72
N LYS A 14 -0.82 4.43 16.20
CA LYS A 14 0.04 3.61 15.32
C LYS A 14 0.49 4.36 14.06
N THR A 15 -0.47 4.92 13.34
CA THR A 15 -0.23 5.63 12.08
C THR A 15 0.66 6.85 12.30
N THR A 16 0.37 7.62 13.35
CA THR A 16 1.20 8.76 13.76
C THR A 16 2.62 8.33 14.11
N PHE A 17 2.78 7.23 14.83
CA PHE A 17 4.11 6.68 15.13
C PHE A 17 4.87 6.32 13.86
N VAL A 18 4.24 5.63 12.90
CA VAL A 18 4.87 5.26 11.63
C VAL A 18 5.27 6.48 10.81
N ALA A 19 4.41 7.50 10.72
CA ALA A 19 4.71 8.75 10.01
C ALA A 19 5.91 9.50 10.64
N LEU A 20 5.93 9.63 11.98
CA LEU A 20 7.05 10.27 12.68
C LEU A 20 8.36 9.47 12.56
N MET A 21 8.30 8.14 12.63
CA MET A 21 9.45 7.28 12.41
C MET A 21 10.00 7.39 10.99
N THR A 22 9.12 7.48 10.00
CA THR A 22 9.50 7.70 8.60
C THR A 22 10.28 9.00 8.48
N LYS A 23 9.72 10.11 8.99
CA LYS A 23 10.40 11.41 9.01
C LYS A 23 11.77 11.33 9.69
N TYR A 24 11.85 10.68 10.86
CA TYR A 24 13.12 10.51 11.59
C TYR A 24 14.17 9.76 10.76
N PHE A 25 13.81 8.65 10.10
CA PHE A 25 14.75 7.90 9.27
C PHE A 25 15.23 8.69 8.06
N ILE A 26 14.34 9.45 7.41
CA ILE A 26 14.70 10.36 6.33
C ILE A 26 15.72 11.39 6.81
N GLU A 27 15.47 12.04 7.96
CA GLU A 27 16.40 13.01 8.56
C GLU A 27 17.75 12.40 8.97
N LYS A 28 17.82 11.07 9.16
CA LYS A 28 19.06 10.34 9.43
C LYS A 28 19.77 9.81 8.18
N GLY A 29 19.19 9.99 6.99
CA GLY A 29 19.72 9.43 5.74
C GLY A 29 19.57 7.91 5.64
N GLU A 30 18.62 7.33 6.40
CA GLU A 30 18.32 5.90 6.39
C GLU A 30 17.21 5.61 5.36
N THR A 31 17.49 5.91 4.10
CA THR A 31 16.57 5.79 2.94
C THR A 31 17.19 4.91 1.84
N PRO A 32 16.40 4.35 0.91
CA PRO A 32 14.93 4.42 0.81
C PRO A 32 14.20 3.50 1.80
N ILE A 33 13.00 3.92 2.20
CA ILE A 33 12.12 3.17 3.12
C ILE A 33 10.95 2.60 2.33
N LEU A 34 10.60 1.33 2.54
CA LEU A 34 9.34 0.77 2.03
C LEU A 34 8.29 0.81 3.14
N LEU A 35 7.21 1.56 2.91
CA LEU A 35 6.07 1.68 3.79
C LEU A 35 4.90 0.87 3.26
N ILE A 36 4.29 0.08 4.14
CA ILE A 36 3.15 -0.77 3.81
C ILE A 36 2.03 -0.45 4.78
N ASP A 37 0.92 0.11 4.27
CA ASP A 37 -0.30 0.27 5.06
C ASP A 37 -1.19 -0.97 4.94
N ALA A 38 -1.28 -1.71 6.04
CA ALA A 38 -2.11 -2.89 6.19
C ALA A 38 -3.34 -2.64 7.09
N ASP A 39 -3.57 -1.40 7.54
CA ASP A 39 -4.72 -1.04 8.36
C ASP A 39 -5.94 -0.78 7.45
N SER A 40 -7.13 -1.22 7.88
CA SER A 40 -8.36 -1.07 7.08
C SER A 40 -8.78 0.39 6.93
N ASP A 41 -8.39 1.23 7.89
CA ASP A 41 -8.73 2.65 7.91
C ASP A 41 -7.88 3.48 6.93
N GLN A 42 -6.77 2.93 6.39
CA GLN A 42 -5.94 3.51 5.32
C GLN A 42 -5.48 4.97 5.50
N ASN A 43 -5.28 5.41 6.75
CA ASN A 43 -4.92 6.81 7.04
C ASN A 43 -3.43 7.12 6.86
N LEU A 44 -2.56 6.13 6.54
CA LEU A 44 -1.11 6.37 6.51
C LEU A 44 -0.68 7.23 5.33
N SER A 45 -1.31 7.05 4.15
CA SER A 45 -0.99 7.85 2.95
C SER A 45 -1.18 9.34 3.20
N GLU A 46 -2.32 9.74 3.80
CA GLU A 46 -2.62 11.13 4.14
C GLU A 46 -1.59 11.70 5.12
N MET A 47 -1.23 10.95 6.17
CA MET A 47 -0.21 11.40 7.14
C MET A 47 1.19 11.55 6.53
N LEU A 48 1.48 10.82 5.45
CA LEU A 48 2.72 10.93 4.69
C LEU A 48 2.66 12.03 3.61
N GLY A 49 1.49 12.64 3.38
CA GLY A 49 1.28 13.61 2.31
C GLY A 49 1.24 12.99 0.91
N VAL A 50 0.84 11.72 0.81
CA VAL A 50 0.73 10.97 -0.45
C VAL A 50 -0.75 10.87 -0.85
N ASP A 51 -1.08 11.30 -2.06
CA ASP A 51 -2.39 11.06 -2.67
C ASP A 51 -2.26 10.02 -3.78
N LEU A 52 -2.52 8.74 -3.41
CA LEU A 52 -2.45 7.63 -4.35
C LEU A 52 -3.28 7.87 -5.61
N LYS A 53 -4.43 8.54 -5.49
CA LYS A 53 -5.33 8.74 -6.62
C LYS A 53 -4.79 9.79 -7.59
N GLU A 54 -4.25 10.89 -7.06
CA GLU A 54 -3.56 11.90 -7.87
C GLU A 54 -2.32 11.33 -8.57
N ASP A 55 -1.59 10.44 -7.90
CA ASP A 55 -0.43 9.72 -8.46
C ASP A 55 -0.81 8.56 -9.41
N GLY A 56 -2.10 8.34 -9.67
CA GLY A 56 -2.58 7.27 -10.56
C GLY A 56 -2.33 5.85 -10.02
N LYS A 57 -2.15 5.72 -8.70
CA LYS A 57 -1.91 4.47 -7.99
C LYS A 57 -3.19 3.92 -7.39
N LYS A 58 -3.15 2.62 -7.04
CA LYS A 58 -4.27 1.85 -6.50
C LYS A 58 -3.81 0.98 -5.35
N THR A 59 -4.73 0.68 -4.45
CA THR A 59 -4.52 -0.31 -3.40
C THR A 59 -4.46 -1.72 -3.97
N VAL A 60 -3.82 -2.64 -3.24
CA VAL A 60 -3.78 -4.06 -3.64
C VAL A 60 -5.18 -4.66 -3.79
N SER A 61 -6.12 -4.29 -2.92
CA SER A 61 -7.53 -4.71 -2.99
C SER A 61 -8.21 -4.24 -4.28
N GLU A 62 -8.06 -2.97 -4.67
CA GLU A 62 -8.62 -2.46 -5.93
C GLU A 62 -8.05 -3.21 -7.14
N LEU A 63 -6.73 -3.44 -7.17
CA LEU A 63 -6.08 -4.19 -8.24
C LEU A 63 -6.60 -5.62 -8.35
N LEU A 64 -6.88 -6.26 -7.21
CA LEU A 64 -7.45 -7.61 -7.16
C LEU A 64 -8.90 -7.62 -7.68
N VAL A 65 -9.73 -6.65 -7.30
CA VAL A 65 -11.11 -6.51 -7.79
C VAL A 65 -11.12 -6.30 -9.31
N GLU A 66 -10.38 -5.32 -9.80
CA GLU A 66 -10.33 -4.99 -11.23
C GLU A 66 -9.81 -6.16 -12.07
N THR A 67 -8.83 -6.91 -11.55
CA THR A 67 -8.17 -7.99 -12.30
C THR A 67 -9.00 -9.27 -12.34
N PHE A 68 -9.69 -9.60 -11.25
CA PHE A 68 -10.32 -10.92 -11.09
C PHE A 68 -11.84 -10.90 -11.06
N LEU A 69 -12.47 -9.79 -10.67
CA LEU A 69 -13.92 -9.67 -10.58
C LEU A 69 -14.50 -8.91 -11.78
N GLU A 70 -13.90 -7.78 -12.16
CA GLU A 70 -14.43 -6.91 -13.22
C GLU A 70 -13.86 -7.22 -14.61
N GLY A 71 -12.56 -7.51 -14.69
CA GLY A 71 -11.83 -7.66 -15.95
C GLY A 71 -12.15 -8.91 -16.79
N GLY A 72 -13.13 -9.72 -16.38
CA GLY A 72 -13.51 -10.95 -17.07
C GLY A 72 -12.47 -12.07 -16.91
N GLY A 73 -12.95 -13.27 -16.58
CA GLY A 73 -12.10 -14.43 -16.33
C GLY A 73 -11.22 -14.84 -17.53
N THR A 74 -9.96 -15.16 -17.22
CA THR A 74 -8.92 -15.82 -18.04
C THR A 74 -8.40 -15.11 -19.30
N THR A 75 -7.24 -14.46 -19.17
CA THR A 75 -6.25 -14.41 -20.25
C THR A 75 -5.65 -15.81 -20.36
N VAL A 76 -6.03 -16.58 -21.38
CA VAL A 76 -5.58 -17.98 -21.57
C VAL A 76 -4.04 -18.03 -21.55
N GLY A 77 -3.48 -18.84 -20.66
CA GLY A 77 -2.04 -19.09 -20.58
C GLY A 77 -1.23 -18.23 -19.61
N VAL A 78 -1.80 -17.19 -18.97
CA VAL A 78 -1.10 -16.40 -17.96
C VAL A 78 -1.57 -16.77 -16.54
N PRO A 79 -0.68 -17.21 -15.63
CA PRO A 79 -1.05 -17.49 -14.24
C PRO A 79 -1.62 -16.25 -13.53
N PRO A 80 -2.67 -16.40 -12.70
CA PRO A 80 -3.24 -15.31 -11.89
C PRO A 80 -2.18 -14.51 -11.10
N SER A 81 -1.19 -15.19 -10.51
CA SER A 81 -0.10 -14.54 -9.77
C SER A 81 0.71 -13.57 -10.65
N LYS A 82 1.03 -13.95 -11.89
CA LYS A 82 1.76 -13.08 -12.81
C LYS A 82 0.93 -11.88 -13.28
N ARG A 83 -0.40 -12.07 -13.43
CA ARG A 83 -1.32 -11.00 -13.83
C ARG A 83 -1.41 -9.90 -12.78
N ILE A 84 -1.41 -10.27 -11.50
CA ILE A 84 -1.49 -9.28 -10.41
C ILE A 84 -0.11 -8.68 -10.10
N GLU A 85 0.96 -9.48 -10.19
CA GLU A 85 2.31 -9.01 -9.90
C GLU A 85 2.71 -7.81 -10.77
N SER A 86 2.52 -7.88 -12.09
CA SER A 86 2.86 -6.75 -12.98
C SER A 86 2.06 -5.48 -12.64
N LYS A 87 0.78 -5.65 -12.28
CA LYS A 87 -0.09 -4.54 -11.89
C LYS A 87 0.28 -3.95 -10.54
N ILE A 88 0.72 -4.76 -9.58
CA ILE A 88 1.21 -4.27 -8.28
C ILE A 88 2.46 -3.41 -8.50
N TRP A 89 3.40 -3.84 -9.35
CA TRP A 89 4.59 -3.05 -9.65
C TRP A 89 4.25 -1.74 -10.37
N GLU A 90 3.32 -1.76 -11.32
CA GLU A 90 2.99 -0.57 -12.14
C GLU A 90 2.06 0.42 -11.40
N LEU A 91 1.00 -0.11 -10.80
CA LEU A 91 -0.12 0.67 -10.25
C LEU A 91 -0.25 0.56 -8.73
N GLY A 92 0.33 -0.48 -8.11
CA GLY A 92 0.20 -0.73 -6.67
C GLY A 92 1.28 -0.08 -5.80
N LEU A 93 2.32 0.49 -6.42
CA LEU A 93 3.46 1.08 -5.73
C LEU A 93 3.56 2.56 -6.08
N TYR A 94 3.47 3.41 -5.06
CA TYR A 94 3.93 4.79 -5.11
C TYR A 94 5.45 4.82 -4.89
N GLU A 95 6.18 5.50 -5.75
CA GLU A 95 7.64 5.63 -5.70
C GLU A 95 7.99 7.10 -5.48
N GLY A 96 8.50 7.41 -4.28
CA GLY A 96 8.91 8.75 -3.90
C GLY A 96 10.44 8.90 -3.83
N GLU A 97 10.90 10.12 -3.60
CA GLU A 97 12.35 10.39 -3.47
C GLU A 97 12.98 9.66 -2.26
N ASN A 98 12.24 9.57 -1.15
CA ASN A 98 12.77 9.09 0.13
C ASN A 98 12.15 7.76 0.59
N PHE A 99 10.96 7.45 0.10
CA PHE A 99 10.25 6.23 0.45
C PHE A 99 9.34 5.79 -0.70
N ASP A 100 9.12 4.48 -0.75
CA ASP A 100 8.06 3.88 -1.54
C ASP A 100 6.90 3.52 -0.61
N PHE A 101 5.69 3.58 -1.15
CA PHE A 101 4.48 3.35 -0.37
C PHE A 101 3.51 2.43 -1.11
N MET A 102 2.95 1.47 -0.36
CA MET A 102 1.90 0.56 -0.83
C MET A 102 0.82 0.45 0.22
N ALA A 103 -0.44 0.59 -0.20
CA ALA A 103 -1.60 0.33 0.65
C ALA A 103 -2.26 -0.99 0.23
N ILE A 104 -2.56 -1.84 1.21
CA ILE A 104 -3.25 -3.12 0.95
C ILE A 104 -4.68 -2.86 0.52
N GLY A 105 -5.38 -1.90 1.13
CA GLY A 105 -6.76 -1.61 0.81
C GLY A 105 -7.76 -2.22 1.81
N THR A 106 -9.05 -1.92 1.61
CA THR A 106 -10.15 -2.45 2.43
C THR A 106 -10.50 -3.88 2.02
N LYS A 107 -11.35 -4.54 2.82
CA LYS A 107 -11.87 -5.87 2.49
C LYS A 107 -12.68 -5.85 1.18
N PHE A 108 -12.64 -6.98 0.49
CA PHE A 108 -13.31 -7.29 -0.79
C PHE A 108 -14.85 -7.27 -0.77
N ILE A 109 -15.48 -6.98 0.37
CA ILE A 109 -16.93 -7.15 0.57
C ILE A 109 -17.49 -6.05 1.47
N GLU A 110 -18.63 -5.48 1.09
CA GLU A 110 -19.48 -4.73 2.00
C GLU A 110 -20.02 -5.69 3.07
N GLY A 111 -19.69 -5.41 4.34
CA GLY A 111 -20.10 -6.23 5.47
C GLY A 111 -19.10 -7.34 5.82
N CYS A 112 -18.85 -7.45 7.14
CA CYS A 112 -17.96 -8.36 7.87
C CYS A 112 -17.35 -9.56 7.14
#